data_AF-A0A9J5YIA9-F1
#
_entry.id   AF-A0A9J5YIA9-F1
#
_cell.length_a   1.000
_cell.length_b   1.000
_cell.length_c   1.000
_cell.angle_alpha   90.00
_cell.angle_beta   90.00
_cell.angle_gamma   90.00
#
_symmetry.space_group_name_H-M   'P 1'
#
loop_
_entity.id
_entity.type
_entity.pdbx_description
1 polymer ?
#
loop_
_entity_poly.entity_id
_entity_poly.type
_entity_poly.pdbx_seq_one_letter_code
_entity_poly.pdbx_strand_id
1 'polypeptide(L)' 'MRLSNISYSKLSVMMENSMLKGLPKFSVRTDVICAGCQYGKAHQLSYEKSKYKSKEPLELIHSDVLGPVIDW' A
#
# COMPACT_ATOMS: atom_id res chain seq x y z
N MET A 1 -5.62 24.73 -0.29
CA MET A 1 -4.85 23.48 -0.52
C MET A 1 -5.45 22.37 0.35
N ARG A 2 -5.67 21.16 -0.17
CA ARG A 2 -6.23 20.03 0.61
C ARG A 2 -5.15 18.98 0.87
N LEU A 3 -4.98 18.55 2.13
CA LEU A 3 -4.03 17.52 2.56
C LEU A 3 -4.78 16.24 2.93
N SER A 4 -5.20 15.46 1.93
CA SER A 4 -6.18 14.40 2.16
C SER A 4 -5.61 13.11 2.74
N ASN A 5 -4.34 12.78 2.43
CA ASN A 5 -3.74 11.49 2.80
C ASN A 5 -2.23 11.61 3.04
N ILE A 6 -1.80 12.62 3.79
CA ILE A 6 -0.39 12.78 4.18
C ILE A 6 -0.08 11.96 5.43
N SER A 7 1.13 11.41 5.55
CA SER A 7 1.53 10.73 6.79
C SER A 7 1.77 11.77 7.90
N TYR A 8 1.50 11.38 9.14
CA TYR A 8 1.72 12.22 10.31
C TYR A 8 3.18 12.66 10.45
N SER A 9 4.15 11.77 10.20
CA SER A 9 5.57 12.15 10.22
C SER A 9 5.90 13.24 9.19
N LYS A 10 5.36 13.14 7.98
CA LYS A 10 5.55 14.19 6.94
C LYS A 10 4.87 15.49 7.34
N LEU A 11 3.69 15.41 7.96
CA LEU A 11 2.97 16.58 8.45
C LEU A 11 3.75 17.31 9.55
N SER A 12 4.42 16.58 10.45
CA SER A 12 5.31 17.15 11.49
C SER A 12 6.44 17.95 10.85
N VAL A 13 7.16 17.35 9.90
CA VAL A 13 8.26 18.01 9.18
C VAL A 13 7.78 19.27 8.45
N MET A 14 6.62 19.22 7.80
CA MET A 14 6.06 20.39 7.10
C MET A 14 5.70 21.54 8.05
N MET A 15 5.19 21.20 9.24
CA MET A 15 4.85 22.16 10.28
C MET A 15 6.10 22.77 10.93
N GLU A 16 7.08 21.95 11.27
CA GLU A 16 8.35 22.37 11.88
C GLU A 16 9.15 23.29 10.94
N ASN A 17 9.24 22.91 9.67
CA ASN A 17 9.96 23.68 8.66
C ASN A 17 9.13 24.80 8.02
N SER A 18 7.93 25.08 8.55
CA SER A 18 7.05 26.15 8.05
C SER A 18 6.82 26.10 6.53
N MET A 19 6.73 24.89 5.96
CA MET A 19 6.65 24.68 4.51
C MET A 19 5.32 25.14 3.89
N LEU A 20 4.29 25.35 4.72
CA LEU A 20 2.95 25.75 4.30
C LEU A 20 2.47 26.94 5.12
N LYS A 21 2.03 28.00 4.44
CA LYS A 21 1.35 29.12 5.08
C LYS A 21 -0.01 28.67 5.60
N GLY A 22 -0.32 29.01 6.86
CA GLY A 22 -1.61 28.73 7.48
C GLY A 22 -1.76 27.32 8.04
N LEU A 23 -0.71 26.49 8.06
CA LEU A 23 -0.72 25.24 8.80
C LEU A 23 -0.61 25.53 10.31
N PRO A 24 -1.62 25.21 11.14
CA PRO A 24 -1.56 25.46 12.58
C PRO A 24 -0.53 24.54 13.24
N LYS A 25 0.04 24.98 14.37
CA LYS A 25 0.89 24.14 15.20
C LYS A 25 0.03 23.27 16.11
N PHE A 26 0.27 21.96 16.11
CA PHE A 26 -0.39 21.00 16.99
C PHE A 26 0.47 19.76 17.20
N SER A 27 0.17 18.97 18.23
CA SER A 27 0.87 17.72 18.48
C SER A 27 0.43 16.65 17.47
N VAL A 28 1.41 16.02 16.84
CA VAL A 28 1.18 14.96 15.85
C VAL A 28 1.48 13.60 16.48
N ARG A 29 0.53 12.67 16.38
CA ARG A 29 0.71 11.27 16.80
C ARG A 29 1.29 10.45 15.65
N THR A 30 2.59 10.14 15.73
CA THR A 30 3.32 9.38 14.69
C THR A 30 3.22 7.87 14.87
N ASP A 31 2.69 7.41 15.99
CA ASP A 31 2.43 6.01 16.36
C ASP A 31 1.09 5.48 15.81
N VAL A 32 0.26 6.35 15.23
CA VAL A 32 -1.08 6.00 14.73
C VAL A 32 -1.13 6.10 13.20
N ILE A 33 -1.75 5.10 12.57
CA ILE A 33 -2.10 5.11 11.15
C ILE A 33 -3.62 5.09 11.04
N CYS A 34 -4.22 5.98 10.24
CA CYS A 34 -5.67 5.95 10.02
C CYS A 34 -6.04 4.77 9.11
N ALA A 35 -7.25 4.21 9.30
CA ALA A 35 -7.73 3.08 8.51
C ALA A 35 -7.66 3.34 6.99
N GLY A 36 -8.02 4.54 6.53
CA GLY A 36 -7.95 4.90 5.12
C GLY A 36 -6.53 4.84 4.54
N CYS A 37 -5.52 5.30 5.28
CA CYS A 37 -4.11 5.16 4.88
C CYS A 37 -3.63 3.71 5.01
N GLN A 38 -4.08 2.98 6.03
CA GLN A 38 -3.69 1.59 6.23
C GLN A 38 -4.16 0.72 5.05
N TYR A 39 -5.43 0.80 4.67
CA TYR A 39 -5.96 0.00 3.57
C TYR A 39 -5.65 0.58 2.19
N GLY A 40 -5.64 1.91 2.06
CA GLY A 40 -5.41 2.60 0.78
C GLY A 40 -3.95 2.75 0.38
N LYS A 41 -3.00 2.59 1.31
CA LYS A 41 -1.55 2.70 1.04
C LYS A 41 -0.73 1.52 1.54
N ALA A 42 -1.35 0.47 2.06
CA ALA A 42 -0.63 -0.77 2.32
C ALA A 42 -0.07 -1.29 1.00
N HIS A 43 1.23 -1.51 0.97
CA HIS A 43 1.87 -2.24 -0.10
C HIS A 43 1.83 -3.73 0.25
N GLN A 44 1.59 -4.56 -0.75
CA GLN A 44 1.67 -6.00 -0.59
C GLN A 44 3.12 -6.43 -0.34
N LEU A 45 3.40 -7.05 0.81
CA LEU A 45 4.72 -7.63 1.04
C LEU A 45 4.99 -8.75 0.02
N SER A 46 6.26 -8.93 -0.32
CA SER A 46 6.67 -10.03 -1.19
C SER A 46 6.18 -11.35 -0.62
N TYR A 47 5.61 -12.18 -1.49
CA TYR A 47 5.27 -13.56 -1.12
C TYR A 47 6.52 -14.33 -0.72
N GLU A 48 6.37 -15.28 0.21
CA GLU A 48 7.41 -16.25 0.48
C GLU A 48 7.75 -17.04 -0.79
N LYS A 49 9.00 -17.49 -0.88
CA LYS A 49 9.39 -18.37 -1.98
C LYS A 49 8.56 -19.65 -1.91
N SER A 50 8.13 -20.14 -3.09
CA SER A 50 7.46 -21.43 -3.17
C SER A 50 8.31 -22.51 -2.50
N LYS A 51 7.69 -23.30 -1.62
CA LYS A 51 8.32 -24.48 -1.00
C LYS A 51 8.50 -25.62 -2.00
N TYR A 52 7.79 -25.56 -3.13
CA TYR A 52 7.77 -26.60 -4.14
C TYR A 52 8.28 -26.07 -5.49
N LYS A 53 9.08 -26.91 -6.14
CA LYS A 53 9.56 -26.70 -7.51
C LYS A 53 9.54 -28.06 -8.20
N SER A 54 8.87 -28.13 -9.36
CA SER A 54 8.89 -29.29 -10.26
C SER A 54 10.34 -29.66 -10.60
N LYS A 55 10.67 -30.93 -10.44
CA LYS A 55 11.98 -31.53 -10.74
C LYS A 55 11.94 -32.33 -12.03
N GLU A 56 10.81 -32.97 -12.32
CA GLU A 56 10.62 -33.78 -13.52
C GLU A 56 9.60 -33.17 -14.49
N PRO A 57 9.65 -33.53 -15.78
CA PRO A 57 8.62 -33.14 -16.75
C PRO A 57 7.22 -33.59 -16.29
N LEU A 58 6.25 -32.68 -16.39
CA LEU A 58 4.84 -32.92 -16.07
C LEU A 58 4.53 -33.23 -14.59
N GLU A 59 5.46 -33.00 -13.67
CA GLU A 59 5.23 -33.21 -12.22
C GLU A 59 4.20 -32.23 -11.64
N LEU A 60 4.08 -31.03 -12.22
CA LEU A 60 3.06 -30.04 -11.87
C LEU A 60 2.47 -29.41 -13.13
N ILE A 61 1.14 -29.48 -13.27
CA ILE A 61 0.38 -28.86 -14.35
C ILE A 61 -0.48 -27.75 -13.75
N HIS A 62 -0.33 -26.52 -14.24
CA HIS A 62 -1.17 -25.39 -13.89
C HIS A 62 -2.11 -25.10 -15.06
N SER A 63 -3.42 -25.25 -14.85
CA SER A 63 -4.44 -24.87 -15.81
C SER A 63 -5.18 -23.64 -15.29
N ASP A 64 -5.29 -22.60 -16.09
CA ASP A 64 -6.15 -21.46 -15.82
C ASP A 64 -7.38 -21.51 -16.75
N VAL A 65 -8.51 -21.02 -16.26
CA VAL A 65 -9.74 -20.93 -17.05
C VAL A 65 -9.91 -19.49 -17.45
N LEU A 66 -10.08 -19.23 -18.74
CA LEU A 66 -10.42 -17.90 -19.21
C LEU A 66 -11.77 -17.50 -18.62
N GLY A 67 -11.85 -16.29 -18.07
CA GLY A 67 -13.13 -15.71 -17.62
C GLY A 67 -14.16 -15.62 -18.76
N PRO A 68 -15.41 -15.23 -18.46
CA PRO A 68 -16.50 -15.22 -19.44
C PRO A 68 -16.08 -14.52 -20.74
N VAL A 69 -16.13 -15.24 -21.85
CA VAL A 69 -16.01 -14.64 -23.18
C VAL A 69 -17.38 -14.07 -23.49
N ILE A 70 -17.55 -12.78 -23.20
CA ILE A 70 -18.74 -12.05 -23.63
C ILE A 70 -18.51 -11.79 -25.12
N ASP A 71 -19.14 -12.60 -25.97
CA ASP A 71 -19.24 -12.30 -27.39
C ASP A 71 -20.07 -11.02 -27.54
N TRP A 72 -19.50 -10.02 -28.21
CA TRP A 72 -20.14 -8.73 -28.50
C TRP A 72 -21.22 -8.86 -29.58
#